data_AF-A0A968BS57-F1
#
_entry.id   AF-A0A968BS57-F1
#
_cell.length_a   1.000
_cell.length_b   1.000
_cell.length_c   1.000
_cell.angle_alpha   90.00
_cell.angle_beta   90.00
_cell.angle_gamma   90.00
#
_symmetry.space_group_name_H-M   'P 1'
#
loop_
_entity.id
_entity.type
_entity.pdbx_description
1 polymer ?
#
loop_
_entity_poly.entity_id
_entity_poly.type
_entity_poly.pdbx_seq_one_letter_code
_entity_poly.pdbx_strand_id
1 'polypeptide(L)'
;VLLAETGRDALDLARNKDPHLILLDIRLPDISGFDVCRQLRAEGQRMPILMLTARDEEVDKVLGLELGADDYVVKPYSLRELFSRVR
;
A
#
# COMPACT_ATOMS: atom_id res chain seq x y z
N VAL A 1 9.69 -10.83 -7.18
CA VAL A 1 8.58 -10.45 -6.27
C VAL A 1 9.08 -10.60 -4.86
N LEU A 2 8.95 -9.55 -4.05
CA LEU A 2 9.28 -9.57 -2.63
C LEU A 2 7.98 -9.75 -1.85
N LEU A 3 8.02 -10.49 -0.75
CA LEU A 3 6.85 -10.74 0.10
C LEU A 3 7.18 -10.28 1.51
N ALA A 4 6.23 -9.57 2.12
CA ALA A 4 6.26 -9.21 3.53
C ALA A 4 4.95 -9.66 4.17
N GLU A 5 5.05 -10.25 5.36
CA GLU A 5 3.87 -10.69 6.13
C GLU A 5 3.44 -9.67 7.18
N THR A 6 4.28 -8.66 7.44
CA THR A 6 4.07 -7.61 8.44
C THR A 6 4.45 -6.24 7.88
N GLY A 7 3.93 -5.18 8.49
CA GLY A 7 4.25 -3.81 8.09
C GLY A 7 5.70 -3.44 8.37
N ARG A 8 6.28 -3.92 9.47
CA ARG A 8 7.72 -3.71 9.75
C ARG A 8 8.62 -4.36 8.70
N ASP A 9 8.31 -5.61 8.32
CA ASP A 9 9.04 -6.30 7.26
C ASP A 9 8.86 -5.59 5.91
N ALA A 10 7.66 -5.09 5.61
CA ALA A 10 7.40 -4.30 4.41
C ALA A 10 8.24 -3.00 4.36
N LEU A 11 8.39 -2.30 5.50
CA LEU A 11 9.24 -1.11 5.61
C LEU A 11 10.71 -1.46 5.35
N ASP A 12 11.21 -2.52 5.96
CA ASP A 12 12.61 -2.93 5.80
C ASP A 12 12.91 -3.40 4.37
N LEU A 13 12.01 -4.15 3.74
CA LEU A 13 12.16 -4.53 2.34
C LEU A 13 12.10 -3.31 1.41
N ALA A 14 11.17 -2.39 1.62
CA ALA A 14 11.05 -1.18 0.80
C ALA A 14 12.32 -0.33 0.85
N ARG A 15 12.90 -0.15 2.04
CA ARG A 15 14.15 0.61 2.26
C ARG A 15 15.36 -0.02 1.58
N ASN A 16 15.47 -1.34 1.64
CA ASN A 16 16.69 -2.04 1.25
C ASN A 16 16.68 -2.59 -0.17
N LYS A 17 15.51 -2.70 -0.80
CA LYS A 17 15.35 -3.36 -2.10
C LYS A 17 14.81 -2.47 -3.21
N ASP A 18 14.45 -1.22 -2.90
CA ASP A 18 13.99 -0.20 -3.86
C ASP A 18 12.96 -0.74 -4.89
N PRO A 19 11.79 -1.23 -4.42
CA PRO A 19 10.78 -1.79 -5.31
C PRO A 19 10.13 -0.72 -6.19
N HIS A 20 9.87 -1.06 -7.45
CA HIS A 20 9.18 -0.17 -8.39
C HIS A 20 7.68 0.02 -8.10
N LEU A 21 7.07 -0.84 -7.29
CA LEU A 21 5.66 -0.79 -6.89
C LEU A 21 5.48 -1.59 -5.60
N ILE A 22 4.65 -1.08 -4.69
CA ILE A 22 4.20 -1.80 -3.50
C ILE A 22 2.70 -2.04 -3.60
N LEU A 23 2.29 -3.30 -3.47
CA LEU A 23 0.90 -3.68 -3.20
C LEU A 23 0.76 -3.84 -1.68
N LEU A 24 -0.07 -3.01 -1.05
CA LEU A 24 -0.07 -2.90 0.41
C LEU A 24 -1.47 -3.15 0.99
N ASP A 25 -1.63 -4.19 1.80
CA ASP A 25 -2.86 -4.37 2.57
C ASP A 25 -2.94 -3.33 3.70
N ILE A 26 -4.13 -2.78 3.95
CA ILE A 26 -4.38 -1.89 5.08
C ILE A 26 -4.28 -2.65 6.41
N ARG A 27 -4.76 -3.89 6.45
CA ARG A 27 -4.78 -4.71 7.67
C ARG A 27 -3.58 -5.65 7.69
N LEU A 28 -2.50 -5.20 8.33
CA LEU A 28 -1.35 -6.04 8.65
C LEU A 28 -1.38 -6.43 10.14
N PRO A 29 -0.68 -7.51 10.54
CA PRO A 29 -0.75 -8.03 11.90
C PRO A 29 -0.19 -7.10 13.00
N ASP A 30 0.71 -6.16 12.64
CA ASP A 30 1.52 -5.39 13.59
C ASP A 30 1.30 -3.88 13.53
N ILE A 31 1.20 -3.29 12.33
CA ILE A 31 0.89 -1.87 12.10
C ILE A 31 -0.08 -1.74 10.94
N SER A 32 -0.79 -0.61 10.81
CA SER A 32 -1.66 -0.40 9.65
C SER A 32 -0.84 -0.20 8.37
N GLY A 33 -1.36 -0.64 7.22
CA GLY A 33 -0.80 -0.27 5.91
C GLY A 33 -0.76 1.25 5.70
N PHE A 34 -1.66 2.01 6.33
CA PHE A 34 -1.57 3.47 6.34
C PHE A 34 -0.32 3.98 7.08
N ASP A 35 0.06 3.34 8.18
CA ASP A 35 1.28 3.70 8.92
C ASP A 35 2.54 3.39 8.10
N VAL A 36 2.54 2.26 7.37
CA VAL A 36 3.61 1.90 6.45
C VAL A 36 3.74 2.95 5.35
N CYS A 37 2.63 3.29 4.67
CA CYS A 37 2.62 4.32 3.62
C CYS A 37 3.13 5.67 4.15
N ARG A 38 2.61 6.12 5.29
CA ARG A 38 3.01 7.39 5.92
C ARG A 38 4.51 7.41 6.24
N GLN A 39 5.06 6.34 6.81
CA GLN A 39 6.49 6.27 7.14
C GLN A 39 7.37 6.30 5.89
N LEU A 40 7.04 5.52 4.86
CA LEU A 40 7.78 5.55 3.60
C LEU A 40 7.77 6.95 2.96
N ARG A 41 6.61 7.61 2.94
CA ARG A 41 6.50 8.99 2.41
C ARG A 41 7.29 10.00 3.25
N ALA A 42 7.26 9.88 4.59
CA ALA A 42 8.06 10.72 5.48
C ALA A 42 9.57 10.52 5.29
N GLU A 43 10.00 9.31 4.92
CA GLU A 43 11.39 8.97 4.56
C GLU A 43 11.77 9.41 3.15
N GLY A 44 10.87 10.06 2.42
CA GLY A 44 11.10 10.55 1.06
C GLY A 44 11.01 9.46 -0.01
N GLN A 45 10.52 8.27 0.33
CA GLN A 45 10.29 7.19 -0.63
C GLN A 45 9.11 7.53 -1.55
N ARG A 46 9.33 7.45 -2.86
CA ARG A 46 8.36 7.88 -3.89
C ARG A 46 7.88 6.78 -4.80
N MET A 47 8.25 5.52 -4.56
CA MET A 47 7.70 4.43 -5.34
C MET A 47 6.17 4.41 -5.21
N PRO A 48 5.44 4.06 -6.28
CA PRO A 48 4.00 3.89 -6.23
C PRO A 48 3.57 2.88 -5.16
N ILE A 49 2.54 3.24 -4.40
CA ILE A 49 1.91 2.37 -3.40
C ILE A 49 0.43 2.23 -3.78
N LEU A 50 0.03 1.00 -4.14
CA LEU A 50 -1.35 0.63 -4.40
C LEU A 50 -1.93 -0.05 -3.16
N MET A 51 -2.86 0.64 -2.49
CA MET A 51 -3.47 0.16 -1.26
C MET A 51 -4.58 -0.85 -1.56
N LEU A 52 -4.62 -1.96 -0.83
CA LEU A 52 -5.67 -2.96 -0.89
C LEU A 52 -6.56 -2.81 0.35
N THR A 53 -7.84 -2.48 0.16
CA THR A 53 -8.82 -2.32 1.23
C THR A 53 -9.87 -3.42 1.19
N ALA A 54 -10.45 -3.78 2.33
CA ALA A 54 -11.67 -4.60 2.37
C ALA A 54 -12.93 -3.77 2.68
N ARG A 55 -12.80 -2.46 2.87
CA ARG A 55 -13.90 -1.55 3.20
C ARG A 55 -14.15 -0.58 2.06
N ASP A 56 -15.42 -0.42 1.72
CA ASP A 56 -15.91 0.52 0.71
C ASP A 56 -16.29 1.88 1.33
N GLU A 57 -15.89 2.13 2.58
CA GLU A 57 -16.15 3.40 3.25
C GLU A 57 -15.28 4.49 2.62
N GLU A 58 -15.93 5.49 2.01
CA GLU A 58 -15.34 6.64 1.33
C GLU A 58 -14.25 7.35 2.16
N VAL A 59 -14.39 7.31 3.48
CA VAL A 59 -13.46 7.87 4.47
C VAL A 59 -12.06 7.25 4.38
N ASP A 60 -11.95 5.92 4.20
CA ASP A 60 -10.66 5.23 4.13
C ASP A 60 -9.91 5.55 2.82
N LYS A 61 -10.66 5.81 1.75
CA LYS A 61 -10.12 6.19 0.43
C LYS A 61 -9.54 7.60 0.48
N VAL A 62 -10.26 8.55 1.07
CA VAL A 62 -9.80 9.93 1.25
C VAL A 62 -8.56 9.96 2.13
N LEU A 63 -8.60 9.26 3.27
CA LEU A 63 -7.45 9.19 4.19
C LEU A 63 -6.21 8.59 3.53
N GLY A 64 -6.36 7.53 2.72
CA GLY A 64 -5.24 6.92 1.99
C GLY A 64 -4.56 7.88 1.02
N LEU A 65 -5.35 8.62 0.25
CA LEU A 65 -4.85 9.61 -0.71
C LEU A 65 -4.17 10.79 -0.01
N GLU A 66 -4.73 11.28 1.10
CA GLU A 66 -4.11 12.33 1.92
C GLU A 66 -2.77 11.91 2.54
N LEU A 67 -2.64 10.62 2.89
CA LEU A 67 -1.40 10.03 3.42
C LEU A 67 -0.36 9.69 2.34
N GLY A 68 -0.67 9.97 1.07
CA GLY A 68 0.25 9.82 -0.05
C GLY A 68 0.23 8.44 -0.73
N ALA A 69 -0.83 7.65 -0.56
CA ALA A 69 -1.08 6.52 -1.44
C ALA A 69 -1.43 7.01 -2.85
N ASP A 70 -0.99 6.28 -3.88
CA ASP A 70 -1.17 6.70 -5.27
C ASP A 70 -2.53 6.25 -5.81
N ASP A 71 -3.04 5.09 -5.36
CA ASP A 71 -4.35 4.56 -5.73
C ASP A 71 -4.79 3.48 -4.71
N TYR A 72 -6.02 2.98 -4.83
CA TYR A 72 -6.58 1.93 -3.99
C TYR A 72 -7.41 0.91 -4.79
N VAL A 73 -7.50 -0.32 -4.29
CA VAL A 73 -8.37 -1.40 -4.81
C VAL A 73 -9.16 -2.02 -3.67
N VAL A 74 -10.46 -2.20 -3.86
CA VAL A 74 -11.35 -2.86 -2.88
C VAL A 74 -11.35 -4.37 -3.10
N LYS A 75 -11.20 -5.15 -2.03
CA LYS A 75 -11.34 -6.60 -1.97
C LYS A 75 -12.83 -6.95 -1.79
N PRO A 76 -13.35 -7.96 -2.53
CA PRO A 76 -12.67 -8.79 -3.52
C PRO A 76 -12.49 -8.06 -4.86
N TYR A 77 -11.31 -8.18 -5.47
CA TYR A 77 -11.00 -7.62 -6.80
C TYR A 77 -10.67 -8.73 -7.80
N SER A 78 -10.88 -8.43 -9.09
CA SER A 78 -10.38 -9.28 -10.16
C SER A 78 -8.91 -8.94 -10.49
N LEU A 79 -8.15 -9.91 -11.01
CA LEU A 79 -6.80 -9.62 -11.51
C LEU A 79 -6.82 -8.56 -12.61
N ARG A 80 -7.85 -8.54 -13.45
CA ARG A 80 -8.02 -7.54 -14.51
C ARG A 80 -8.15 -6.12 -13.93
N GLU A 81 -8.91 -5.96 -12.85
CA GLU A 81 -9.03 -4.67 -12.17
C GLU A 81 -7.68 -4.24 -11.58
N LEU A 82 -6.98 -5.14 -10.89
CA LEU A 82 -5.67 -4.86 -10.33
C LEU A 82 -4.68 -4.41 -11.41
N PHE A 83 -4.58 -5.15 -12.52
CA PHE A 83 -3.71 -4.80 -13.64
C PHE A 83 -4.10 -3.50 -14.34
N SER A 84 -5.38 -3.10 -14.31
CA SER A 84 -5.81 -1.84 -14.92
C SER A 84 -5.28 -0.59 -14.19
N ARG A 85 -4.94 -0.73 -12.91
CA ARG A 85 -4.41 0.34 -12.04
C ARG A 85 -2.88 0.36 -11.99
N VAL A 86 -2.25 -0.77 -12.30
CA VAL A 86 -0.79 -0.85 -12.50
C VAL A 86 -0.51 -0.48 -13.96
N ARG A 87 -0.26 0.80 -14.22
CA ARG A 87 0.14 1.32 -15.53
C ARG A 87 1.47 2.04 -15.49
#